data_AF-A0A931P7S0-F1
#
_entry.id   AF-A0A931P7S0-F1
#
_cell.length_a   1.000
_cell.length_b   1.000
_cell.length_c   1.000
_cell.angle_alpha   90.00
_cell.angle_beta   90.00
_cell.angle_gamma   90.00
#
_symmetry.space_group_name_H-M   'P 1'
#
loop_
_entity.id
_entity.type
_entity.pdbx_description
1 polymer ?
#
loop_
_entity_poly.entity_id
_entity_poly.type
_entity_poly.pdbx_seq_one_letter_code
_entity_poly.pdbx_strand_id
1 'polypeptide(L)'
;MGSNTDRALAVSDRNSPQSKQRRHAGTATQNQLRAIFSLSFRQRIDPLHIARERFDVDRIEDLSMREASSLIDELKLSAPAMRA
;
A
#
# COMPACT_ATOMS: atom_id res chain seq x y z
N MET A 1 30.56 -38.58 41.67
CA MET A 1 29.48 -37.58 41.85
C MET A 1 29.84 -36.36 41.04
N GLY A 2 29.10 -36.07 39.97
CA GLY A 2 29.35 -34.90 39.14
C GLY A 2 29.08 -35.16 37.66
N SER A 3 27.82 -35.05 37.26
CA SER A 3 27.39 -34.90 35.85
C SER A 3 25.94 -34.42 35.86
N ASN A 4 25.75 -33.11 36.07
CA ASN A 4 24.55 -32.43 35.63
C ASN A 4 25.00 -31.41 34.59
N THR A 5 25.21 -31.89 33.37
CA THR A 5 25.48 -31.06 32.20
C THR A 5 24.16 -30.73 31.53
N ASP A 6 23.84 -29.45 31.54
CA ASP A 6 23.02 -28.71 30.58
C ASP A 6 21.90 -29.46 29.86
N ARG A 7 20.68 -29.28 30.38
CA ARG A 7 19.44 -29.41 29.60
C ARG A 7 18.65 -28.11 29.70
N ALA A 8 19.28 -27.01 29.32
CA ALA A 8 18.65 -25.70 29.22
C ALA A 8 19.08 -25.02 27.91
N LEU A 9 18.43 -25.37 26.81
CA LEU A 9 18.35 -24.50 25.63
C LEU A 9 16.89 -24.43 25.19
N ALA A 10 16.24 -23.43 25.78
CA ALA A 10 15.25 -22.53 25.21
C ALA A 10 14.25 -23.13 24.21
N VAL A 11 13.07 -23.43 24.76
CA VAL A 11 11.82 -23.52 24.02
C VAL A 11 11.52 -22.17 23.36
N SER A 12 11.52 -22.16 22.03
CA SER A 12 10.65 -21.35 21.16
C SER A 12 10.56 -19.83 21.40
N ASP A 13 11.59 -19.07 21.03
CA ASP A 13 11.42 -17.67 20.60
C ASP A 13 11.00 -17.59 19.12
N ARG A 14 9.83 -18.16 18.81
CA ARG A 14 9.11 -17.85 17.56
C ARG A 14 8.01 -16.86 17.85
N ASN A 15 8.38 -15.71 18.39
CA ASN A 15 7.48 -14.56 18.47
C ASN A 15 8.04 -13.41 17.63
N SER A 16 8.09 -13.63 16.32
CA SER A 16 8.13 -12.51 15.37
C SER A 16 6.82 -11.74 15.55
N PRO A 17 6.83 -10.44 15.93
CA PRO A 17 5.62 -9.65 16.03
C PRO A 17 5.16 -9.25 14.62
N GLN A 18 4.82 -10.23 13.79
CA GLN A 18 4.23 -10.03 12.46
C GLN A 18 2.71 -9.94 12.58
N SER A 19 2.23 -9.07 13.47
CA SER A 19 0.80 -8.91 13.73
C SER A 19 0.45 -7.45 14.04
N LYS A 20 1.06 -6.51 13.30
CA LYS A 20 0.55 -5.12 13.20
C LYS A 20 0.30 -4.61 11.78
N GLN A 21 0.50 -5.42 10.75
CA GLN A 21 0.28 -5.01 9.35
C GLN A 21 -0.91 -5.66 8.64
N ARG A 22 -1.78 -6.37 9.35
CA ARG A 22 -2.97 -7.05 8.75
C ARG A 22 -4.27 -6.24 8.83
N ARG A 23 -4.22 -4.90 8.79
CA ARG A 23 -5.42 -4.05 8.83
C ARG A 23 -5.65 -3.14 7.61
N HIS A 24 -4.93 -3.34 6.51
CA HIS A 24 -5.21 -2.67 5.22
C HIS A 24 -5.09 -3.63 4.04
N ALA A 25 -5.58 -4.86 4.18
CA ALA A 25 -5.47 -5.88 3.14
C ALA A 25 -6.33 -5.61 1.88
N GLY A 26 -6.98 -4.45 1.78
CA GLY A 26 -7.84 -4.12 0.64
C GLY A 26 -7.96 -2.64 0.32
N THR A 27 -7.22 -1.74 0.97
CA THR A 27 -7.32 -0.28 0.75
C THR A 27 -5.98 0.29 0.32
N ALA A 28 -6.00 1.37 -0.45
CA ALA A 28 -4.85 2.04 -0.97
C ALA A 28 -3.98 2.56 0.17
N THR A 29 -2.67 2.42 0.02
CA THR A 29 -1.72 2.89 1.03
C THR A 29 -1.63 4.42 1.00
N GLN A 30 -1.22 5.03 2.12
CA GLN A 30 -1.01 6.48 2.21
C GLN A 30 -0.04 7.03 1.16
N ASN A 31 0.98 6.25 0.78
CA ASN A 31 1.90 6.65 -0.29
C ASN A 31 1.22 6.65 -1.66
N GLN A 32 0.35 5.67 -1.93
CA GLN A 32 -0.42 5.62 -3.18
C GLN A 32 -1.42 6.78 -3.27
N LEU A 33 -2.15 7.05 -2.18
CA LEU A 33 -3.07 8.20 -2.12
C LEU A 33 -2.33 9.51 -2.41
N ARG A 34 -1.18 9.75 -1.75
CA ARG A 34 -0.35 10.93 -2.03
C ARG A 34 0.11 11.01 -3.48
N ALA A 35 0.50 9.88 -4.09
CA ALA A 35 0.92 9.86 -5.48
C ALA A 35 -0.24 10.24 -6.43
N ILE A 36 -1.44 9.67 -6.20
CA ILE A 36 -2.65 9.99 -6.97
C ILE A 36 -2.96 11.49 -6.87
N PHE A 37 -3.03 12.04 -5.66
CA PHE A 37 -3.30 13.47 -5.46
C PHE A 37 -2.23 14.35 -6.10
N SER A 38 -0.95 14.01 -5.95
CA SER A 38 0.15 14.79 -6.51
C SER A 38 0.15 14.81 -8.04
N LEU A 39 -0.08 13.66 -8.68
CA LEU A 39 -0.11 13.55 -10.15
C LEU A 39 -1.35 14.25 -10.73
N SER A 40 -2.50 14.07 -10.09
CA SER A 40 -3.76 14.67 -10.52
C SER A 40 -3.74 16.19 -10.34
N PHE A 41 -3.18 16.68 -9.23
CA PHE A 41 -2.98 18.11 -8.99
C PHE A 41 -2.08 18.76 -10.06
N ARG A 42 -0.96 18.11 -10.41
CA ARG A 42 -0.05 18.59 -11.47
C ARG A 42 -0.73 18.70 -12.83
N GLN A 43 -1.65 17.79 -13.12
CA GLN A 43 -2.40 17.74 -14.38
C GLN A 43 -3.70 18.57 -14.34
N ARG A 44 -4.05 19.13 -13.18
CA ARG A 44 -5.32 19.83 -12.93
C ARG A 44 -6.55 18.98 -13.23
N ILE A 45 -6.49 17.69 -12.91
CA ILE A 45 -7.61 16.75 -13.03
C ILE A 45 -8.10 16.37 -11.62
N ASP A 46 -9.40 16.14 -11.48
CA ASP A 46 -9.98 15.63 -10.24
C ASP A 46 -9.73 14.11 -10.11
N PRO A 47 -8.90 13.67 -9.15
CA PRO A 47 -8.64 12.25 -8.96
C PRO A 47 -9.90 11.47 -8.59
N LEU A 48 -10.81 12.06 -7.80
CA LEU A 48 -12.01 11.38 -7.31
C LEU A 48 -12.98 11.11 -8.46
N HIS A 49 -13.10 12.05 -9.39
CA HIS A 49 -13.91 11.87 -10.59
C HIS A 49 -13.44 10.66 -11.41
N ILE A 50 -12.13 10.55 -11.68
CA ILE A 50 -11.57 9.41 -12.42
C ILE A 50 -11.74 8.10 -11.65
N ALA A 51 -11.49 8.10 -10.35
CA ALA A 51 -11.62 6.91 -9.52
C ALA A 51 -13.06 6.40 -9.47
N ARG A 52 -14.04 7.29 -9.37
CA ARG A 52 -15.47 6.97 -9.47
C ARG A 52 -15.82 6.38 -10.82
N GLU A 53 -15.40 7.02 -11.91
CA GLU A 53 -15.72 6.58 -13.27
C GLU A 53 -15.14 5.18 -13.57
N ARG A 54 -13.94 4.86 -13.08
CA ARG A 54 -13.25 3.60 -13.41
C ARG A 54 -13.51 2.46 -12.44
N PHE A 55 -13.66 2.75 -11.15
CA PHE A 55 -13.67 1.75 -10.10
C PHE A 55 -14.94 1.79 -9.23
N ASP A 56 -15.87 2.69 -9.50
CA ASP A 56 -17.15 2.84 -8.77
C ASP A 56 -16.95 3.05 -7.26
N VAL A 57 -15.93 3.83 -6.88
CA VAL A 57 -15.60 4.12 -5.48
C VAL A 57 -16.09 5.50 -5.05
N ASP A 58 -16.70 5.59 -3.87
CA ASP A 58 -17.17 6.87 -3.32
C ASP A 58 -16.02 7.77 -2.84
N ARG A 59 -14.91 7.16 -2.40
CA ARG A 59 -13.72 7.84 -1.89
C ARG A 59 -12.44 7.25 -2.48
N ILE A 60 -11.41 8.09 -2.57
CA ILE A 60 -10.10 7.69 -3.11
C ILE A 60 -9.41 6.67 -2.19
N GLU A 61 -9.69 6.71 -0.89
CA GLU A 61 -9.19 5.76 0.11
C GLU A 61 -9.80 4.36 -0.03
N ASP A 62 -10.96 4.24 -0.67
CA ASP A 62 -11.66 2.97 -0.86
C ASP A 62 -11.07 2.14 -2.01
N LEU A 63 -10.22 2.75 -2.85
CA LEU A 63 -9.46 2.02 -3.86
C LEU A 63 -8.64 0.92 -3.19
N SER A 64 -8.59 -0.25 -3.81
CA SER A 64 -7.61 -1.26 -3.43
C SER A 64 -6.20 -0.85 -3.83
N MET A 65 -5.20 -1.50 -3.22
CA MET A 65 -3.80 -1.29 -3.61
C MET A 65 -3.56 -1.54 -5.10
N ARG A 66 -4.31 -2.46 -5.73
CA ARG A 66 -4.18 -2.77 -7.16
C ARG A 66 -4.77 -1.66 -8.01
N GLU A 67 -6.00 -1.24 -7.71
CA GLU A 67 -6.69 -0.17 -8.43
C GLU A 67 -5.96 1.16 -8.29
N ALA A 68 -5.46 1.48 -7.08
CA ALA A 68 -4.64 2.67 -6.86
C ALA A 68 -3.33 2.63 -7.68
N SER A 69 -2.70 1.46 -7.81
CA SER A 69 -1.50 1.32 -8.66
C SER A 69 -1.83 1.52 -10.14
N SER A 70 -2.91 0.91 -10.62
CA SER A 70 -3.41 1.10 -11.99
C SER A 70 -3.72 2.56 -12.29
N LEU A 71 -4.43 3.25 -11.39
CA LEU A 71 -4.75 4.67 -11.53
C LEU A 71 -3.49 5.55 -11.56
N ILE A 72 -2.50 5.26 -10.71
CA ILE A 72 -1.21 5.97 -10.72
C ILE A 72 -0.52 5.81 -12.08
N ASP A 73 -0.49 4.61 -12.64
CA ASP A 73 0.19 4.36 -13.91
C ASP A 73 -0.50 5.08 -15.07
N GLU A 74 -1.83 5.14 -15.08
CA GLU A 74 -2.59 5.95 -16.05
C GLU A 74 -2.30 7.45 -15.92
N LEU A 75 -2.30 7.96 -14.69
CA LEU A 75 -1.95 9.35 -14.42
C LEU A 75 -0.51 9.68 -14.86
N LYS A 76 0.43 8.74 -14.76
CA LYS A 76 1.78 8.92 -15.29
C LYS A 76 1.80 8.96 -16.82
N LEU A 77 1.01 8.11 -17.48
CA LEU A 77 0.93 8.04 -18.95
C LEU A 77 0.27 9.28 -19.56
N SER A 78 -0.69 9.88 -18.85
CA SER A 78 -1.40 11.09 -19.27
C SER A 78 -0.58 12.38 -19.04
N ALA A 79 0.48 12.34 -18.23
CA ALA A 79 1.30 13.51 -17.97
C ALA A 79 2.08 13.91 -19.25
N PRO A 80 1.92 15.14 -19.77
CA PRO A 80 2.65 15.59 -20.96
C PRO A 80 4.15 15.62 -20.65
N ALA A 81 4.87 14.66 -21.24
CA ALA A 81 6.32 14.48 -21.24
C ALA A 81 7.01 14.31 -19.86
N MET A 82 6.71 13.19 -19.18
CA MET A 82 7.77 12.45 -18.45
C MET A 82 8.26 11.27 -19.31
N ARG A 83 8.57 11.56 -20.59
CA ARG A 83 9.42 10.69 -21.40
C ARG A 83 10.85 11.20 -21.17
N ALA A 84 11.59 10.47 -20.34
CA ALA A 84 13.04 10.66 -20.21
C ALA A 84 13.73 10.42 -21.56
#